data_AF-A0AAD7VX02-F1
#
_entry.id   AF-A0AAD7VX02-F1
#
_cell.length_a   1.000
_cell.length_b   1.000
_cell.length_c   1.000
_cell.angle_alpha   90.00
_cell.angle_beta   90.00
_cell.angle_gamma   90.00
#
_symmetry.space_group_name_H-M   'P 1'
#
loop_
_entity.id
_entity.type
_entity.pdbx_description
1 polymer ?
#
loop_
_entity_poly.entity_id
_entity_poly.type
_entity_poly.pdbx_seq_one_letter_code
_entity_poly.pdbx_strand_id
1 'polypeptide(L)'
;MYRITNSSHPRELDLSNIDLQDSGVKLLSALLENPSCKLEKLVLMQCELTEGCCGALASALSSNSSHLRELDLSLNPCMIQE
;
A
#
# COMPACT_ATOMS: atom_id res chain seq x y z
N MET A 1 -9.58 -1.13 12.30
CA MET A 1 -8.57 -0.47 13.16
C MET A 1 -7.22 -0.63 12.48
N TYR A 2 -6.63 0.46 11.96
CA TYR A 2 -5.25 0.45 11.47
C TYR A 2 -4.33 0.13 12.66
N ARG A 3 -3.60 -1.00 12.61
CA ARG A 3 -2.58 -1.33 13.64
C ARG A 3 -1.23 -0.92 13.10
N ILE A 4 -0.74 0.23 13.53
CA ILE A 4 0.68 0.56 13.36
C ILE A 4 1.42 -0.19 14.47
N THR A 5 2.08 -1.29 14.11
CA THR A 5 2.92 -2.07 15.04
C THR A 5 4.22 -1.30 15.28
N ASN A 6 4.27 -0.50 16.34
CA ASN A 6 5.51 0.11 16.80
C ASN A 6 6.32 -0.92 17.61
N SER A 7 6.81 -1.95 16.93
CA SER A 7 7.86 -2.82 17.44
C SER A 7 9.17 -2.35 16.81
N SER A 8 10.19 -2.17 17.62
CA SER A 8 11.43 -1.38 17.40
C SER A 8 12.19 -1.53 16.07
N HIS A 9 11.87 -2.47 15.19
CA HIS A 9 12.41 -2.69 13.84
C HIS A 9 11.38 -3.62 13.16
N PRO A 10 10.80 -3.44 11.95
CA PRO A 10 10.71 -2.35 10.96
C PRO A 10 9.31 -1.64 10.93
N ARG A 11 9.10 -0.60 10.09
CA ARG A 11 7.76 0.04 9.93
C ARG A 11 6.90 -0.77 8.96
N GLU A 12 5.94 -1.50 9.51
CA GLU A 12 4.95 -2.27 8.76
C GLU A 12 3.60 -1.56 8.77
N LEU A 13 2.90 -1.58 7.62
CA LEU A 13 1.55 -1.07 7.48
C LEU A 13 0.66 -2.16 6.89
N ASP A 14 -0.27 -2.65 7.69
CA ASP A 14 -1.27 -3.62 7.28
C ASP A 14 -2.63 -2.93 7.15
N LEU A 15 -3.16 -2.93 5.93
CA LEU A 15 -4.47 -2.40 5.56
C LEU A 15 -5.37 -3.49 4.99
N SER A 16 -5.07 -4.76 5.27
CA SER A 16 -5.85 -5.90 4.77
C SER A 16 -7.31 -5.83 5.21
N ASN A 17 -8.20 -6.27 4.33
CA ASN A 17 -9.66 -6.25 4.50
C ASN A 17 -10.22 -4.84 4.76
N ILE A 18 -9.53 -3.81 4.26
CA ILE A 18 -10.03 -2.43 4.26
C ILE A 18 -10.41 -2.07 2.84
N ASP A 19 -11.66 -1.68 2.64
CA ASP A 19 -12.08 -0.94 1.47
C ASP A 19 -11.41 0.44 1.50
N LEU A 20 -10.25 0.53 0.83
CA LEU A 20 -9.47 1.76 0.80
C LEU A 20 -10.17 2.83 -0.04
N GLN A 21 -11.01 2.42 -1.01
CA GLN A 21 -11.58 3.30 -2.02
C GLN A 21 -10.50 4.13 -2.76
N ASP A 22 -10.91 4.91 -3.75
CA ASP A 22 -10.00 5.80 -4.46
C ASP A 22 -9.34 6.84 -3.54
N SER A 23 -10.01 7.21 -2.44
CA SER A 23 -9.52 8.21 -1.49
C SER A 23 -8.41 7.66 -0.57
N GLY A 24 -8.55 6.43 -0.07
CA GLY A 24 -7.52 5.79 0.76
C GLY A 24 -6.28 5.42 -0.05
N VAL A 25 -6.45 5.02 -1.31
CA VAL A 25 -5.31 4.77 -2.20
C VAL A 25 -4.55 6.08 -2.51
N LYS A 26 -5.23 7.20 -2.73
CA LYS A 26 -4.56 8.50 -2.89
C LYS A 26 -3.75 8.90 -1.66
N LEU A 27 -4.29 8.69 -0.46
CA LEU A 27 -3.56 8.96 0.79
C LEU A 27 -2.35 8.03 0.95
N LEU A 28 -2.50 6.76 0.58
CA LEU A 28 -1.41 5.79 0.58
C LEU A 28 -0.31 6.16 -0.42
N SER A 29 -0.68 6.54 -1.64
CA SER A 29 0.26 7.04 -2.65
C SER A 29 1.01 8.27 -2.16
N ALA A 30 0.32 9.25 -1.58
CA ALA A 30 0.97 10.45 -1.02
C ALA A 30 1.92 10.11 0.15
N LEU A 31 1.60 9.10 0.96
CA LEU A 31 2.48 8.60 2.02
C LEU A 31 3.74 7.94 1.43
N LEU A 32 3.59 7.12 0.39
CA LEU A 32 4.69 6.42 -0.29
C LEU A 32 5.57 7.38 -1.11
N GLU A 33 5.00 8.45 -1.65
CA GLU A 33 5.72 9.52 -2.35
C GLU A 33 6.53 10.39 -1.39
N ASN A 34 6.22 10.38 -0.10
CA ASN A 34 6.96 11.14 0.88
C ASN A 34 8.38 10.57 1.05
N PRO A 35 9.45 11.35 0.77
CA PRO A 35 10.82 10.88 0.88
C PRO A 35 11.26 10.53 2.31
N SER A 36 10.49 10.95 3.33
CA SER A 36 10.70 10.56 4.72
C SER A 36 9.96 9.26 5.10
N CYS A 37 9.25 8.64 4.16
CA CYS A 37 8.56 7.38 4.38
C CYS A 37 9.58 6.26 4.54
N LYS A 38 9.64 5.70 5.75
CA LYS A 38 10.51 4.57 6.11
C LYS A 38 9.74 3.26 6.18
N LEU A 39 8.68 3.13 5.40
CA LEU A 39 7.85 1.93 5.39
C LEU A 39 8.62 0.80 4.72
N GLU A 40 8.76 -0.33 5.40
CA GLU A 40 9.50 -1.49 4.92
C GLU A 40 8.58 -2.61 4.46
N LYS A 41 7.38 -2.70 5.05
CA LYS A 41 6.37 -3.68 4.69
C LYS A 41 5.01 -3.02 4.51
N LEU A 42 4.36 -3.33 3.39
CA LEU A 42 3.00 -2.91 3.08
C LEU A 42 2.15 -4.13 2.75
N VAL A 43 1.06 -4.32 3.47
CA VAL A 43 0.11 -5.42 3.27
C VAL A 43 -1.24 -4.83 2.90
N LEU A 44 -1.74 -5.17 1.72
CA LEU A 44 -3.01 -4.70 1.16
C LEU A 44 -3.87 -5.91 0.76
N MET A 45 -4.10 -6.91 1.61
CA MET A 45 -4.89 -8.07 1.18
C MET A 45 -6.39 -7.76 1.15
N GLN A 46 -7.14 -8.26 0.16
CA GLN A 46 -8.60 -8.06 0.08
C GLN A 46 -9.05 -6.59 0.20
N CYS A 47 -8.34 -5.66 -0.45
CA CYS A 47 -8.60 -4.22 -0.36
C CYS A 47 -9.49 -3.65 -1.48
N GLU A 48 -10.10 -4.51 -2.31
CA GLU A 48 -10.97 -4.12 -3.44
C GLU A 48 -10.37 -3.01 -4.34
N LEU A 49 -9.05 -3.08 -4.59
CA LEU A 49 -8.35 -2.07 -5.37
C LEU A 49 -8.92 -1.95 -6.79
N THR A 50 -9.23 -0.74 -7.24
CA THR A 50 -9.65 -0.45 -8.63
C THR A 50 -8.44 -0.35 -9.56
N GLU A 51 -8.65 -0.44 -10.87
CA GLU A 51 -7.57 -0.29 -11.87
C GLU A 51 -6.87 1.08 -11.77
N GLY A 52 -7.66 2.16 -11.60
CA GLY A 52 -7.13 3.51 -11.42
C GLY A 52 -6.29 3.65 -10.14
N CYS A 53 -6.69 2.96 -9.08
CA CYS A 53 -5.92 2.86 -7.84
C CYS A 53 -4.57 2.17 -8.03
N CYS A 54 -4.52 1.10 -8.83
CA CYS A 54 -3.29 0.35 -9.08
C CYS A 54 -2.24 1.21 -9.80
N GLY A 55 -2.64 2.05 -10.76
CA GLY A 55 -1.74 2.98 -11.42
C GLY A 55 -1.14 4.03 -10.47
N ALA A 56 -1.96 4.59 -9.58
CA ALA A 56 -1.50 5.54 -8.57
C ALA A 56 -0.53 4.90 -7.56
N LEU A 57 -0.82 3.68 -7.12
CA LEU A 57 0.06 2.89 -6.24
C LEU A 57 1.38 2.57 -6.93
N ALA A 58 1.35 2.11 -8.18
CA ALA A 58 2.56 1.78 -8.95
C ALA A 58 3.46 3.01 -9.15
N SER A 59 2.87 4.16 -9.49
CA SER A 59 3.61 5.42 -9.63
C SER A 59 4.28 5.82 -8.32
N ALA A 60 3.54 5.79 -7.20
CA ALA A 60 4.08 6.14 -5.89
C ALA A 60 5.20 5.21 -5.44
N LEU A 61 5.05 3.90 -5.68
CA LEU A 61 6.09 2.90 -5.41
C LEU A 61 7.36 3.16 -6.23
N SER A 62 7.21 3.46 -7.52
CA SER A 62 8.35 3.75 -8.39
C SER A 62 9.10 5.04 -8.01
N SER A 63 8.40 6.00 -7.41
CA SER A 63 8.92 7.34 -7.15
C SER A 63 9.80 7.41 -5.90
N ASN A 64 9.49 6.62 -4.85
CA ASN A 64 10.20 6.75 -3.57
C ASN A 64 10.26 5.50 -2.68
N SER A 65 9.87 4.30 -3.13
CA SER A 65 9.83 3.12 -2.24
C SER A 65 11.19 2.46 -1.98
N SER A 66 12.30 3.19 -1.96
CA SER A 66 13.65 2.63 -1.74
C SER A 66 13.80 1.85 -0.42
N HIS A 67 12.92 2.10 0.54
CA HIS A 67 12.88 1.41 1.84
C HIS A 67 11.87 0.26 1.90
N LEU A 68 10.92 0.19 0.97
CA LEU A 68 9.92 -0.87 0.95
C LEU A 68 10.57 -2.16 0.44
N ARG A 69 10.58 -3.18 1.29
CA ARG A 69 11.18 -4.50 1.04
C ARG A 69 10.13 -5.56 0.77
N GLU A 70 8.96 -5.43 1.39
CA GLU A 70 7.86 -6.38 1.28
C GLU A 70 6.57 -5.66 0.89
N LEU A 71 5.93 -6.16 -0.16
CA LEU A 71 4.61 -5.73 -0.62
C LEU A 71 3.74 -6.97 -0.82
N ASP A 72 2.67 -7.06 -0.05
CA ASP A 72 1.68 -8.14 -0.17
C ASP A 72 0.37 -7.57 -0.73
N LEU A 73 0.05 -7.97 -1.96
CA LEU A 73 -1.19 -7.64 -2.67
C LEU A 73 -2.09 -8.88 -2.85
N SER A 74 -1.82 -9.98 -2.13
CA SER A 74 -2.57 -11.21 -2.31
C SER A 74 -4.06 -11.01 -2.03
N LEU A 75 -4.91 -11.83 -2.66
CA LEU A 75 -6.36 -11.76 -2.48
C LEU A 75 -7.00 -10.41 -2.85
N ASN A 76 -6.31 -9.54 -3.58
CA ASN A 76 -6.97 -8.47 -4.32
C ASN A 76 -7.51 -9.04 -5.64
N PRO A 77 -8.82 -8.97 -5.89
CA PRO A 77 -9.42 -9.51 -7.11
C PRO A 77 -8.96 -8.76 -8.38
N CYS A 78 -8.32 -7.60 -8.26
CA CYS A 78 -7.71 -6.90 -9.37
C CYS A 78 -6.34 -7.50 -9.74
N MET A 79 -6.38 -8.71 -10.28
CA MET A 79 -5.45 -9.16 -11.31
C MET A 79 -6.26 -9.96 -12.32
N ILE A 80 -6.34 -9.45 -13.54
CA ILE A 80 -7.00 -10.04 -14.71
C ILE A 80 -8.52 -9.74 -14.78
N GLN A 81 -8.84 -8.61 -15.41
CA GLN A 81 -9.97 -8.59 -16.34
C GLN A 81 -9.32 -8.53 -17.73
N GLU A 82 -9.49 -9.60 -18.51
CA GLU A 82 -9.21 -9.59 -19.95
C GLU A 82 -10.09 -8.57 -20.67
#